data_AF-A0A4Y2NUM3-F1
#
_entry.id   AF-A0A4Y2NUM3-F1
#
_cell.length_a   1.000
_cell.length_b   1.000
_cell.length_c   1.000
_cell.angle_alpha   90.00
_cell.angle_beta   90.00
_cell.angle_gamma   90.00
#
_symmetry.space_group_name_H-M   'P 1'
#
loop_
_entity.id
_entity.type
_entity.pdbx_description
1 polymer ?
#
loop_
_entity_poly.entity_id
_entity_poly.type
_entity_poly.pdbx_seq_one_letter_code
_entity_poly.pdbx_strand_id
1 'polypeptide(L)'
;MAFYAEHDNNSVIGIHKGTCSVIGIHMGSYSVIGIPTGSCSVIGIPTGNYLVIDIPTGSYTVIGITTRSYSVIGIPTGNYSVIGIPTGSYSVIGIPTGSYSVIGLALMFFVTILFCCTA
;
A
#
# COMPACT_ATOMS: atom_id res chain seq x y z
N MET A 1 -21.70 -7.53 2.35
CA MET A 1 -21.08 -6.30 1.82
C MET A 1 -20.96 -5.33 2.99
N ALA A 2 -19.89 -5.40 3.78
CA ALA A 2 -19.64 -4.45 4.86
C ALA A 2 -18.45 -3.60 4.44
N PHE A 3 -18.73 -2.35 4.06
CA PHE A 3 -17.73 -1.33 3.77
C PHE A 3 -17.75 -0.37 4.95
N TYR A 4 -16.86 -0.59 5.91
CA TYR A 4 -16.49 0.48 6.83
C TYR A 4 -15.23 1.11 6.24
N ALA A 5 -15.39 2.29 5.66
CA ALA A 5 -14.29 3.18 5.36
C ALA A 5 -14.52 4.42 6.22
N GLU A 6 -13.82 4.52 7.35
CA GLU A 6 -13.77 5.80 8.07
C GLU A 6 -12.86 6.72 7.26
N HIS A 7 -13.44 7.80 6.75
CA HIS A 7 -12.78 8.74 5.85
C HIS A 7 -12.61 10.08 6.57
N ASP A 8 -11.49 10.21 7.28
CA ASP A 8 -10.96 11.53 7.63
C ASP A 8 -10.27 12.12 6.39
N ASN A 9 -10.10 13.45 6.36
CA ASN A 9 -9.57 14.18 5.20
C ASN A 9 -8.23 13.65 4.64
N ASN A 10 -7.49 12.83 5.41
CA ASN A 10 -6.17 12.32 5.08
C ASN A 10 -5.99 10.81 5.33
N SER A 11 -7.04 10.04 5.63
CA SER A 11 -6.87 8.60 5.83
C SER A 11 -8.10 7.77 5.48
N VAL A 12 -7.84 6.55 5.00
CA VAL A 12 -8.86 5.54 4.74
C VAL A 12 -8.56 4.31 5.58
N ILE A 13 -9.53 3.90 6.39
CA ILE A 13 -9.43 2.71 7.23
C ILE A 13 -10.59 1.77 6.92
N GLY A 14 -10.31 0.54 6.50
CA GLY A 14 -11.39 -0.38 6.19
C GLY A 14 -11.06 -1.86 6.01
N ILE A 15 -12.06 -2.70 6.28
CA ILE A 15 -12.03 -4.14 5.99
C ILE A 15 -12.90 -4.36 4.75
N HIS A 16 -12.32 -4.93 3.70
CA HIS A 16 -12.99 -5.12 2.42
C HIS A 16 -13.08 -6.60 2.06
N LYS A 17 -14.24 -7.02 1.53
CA LYS A 17 -14.51 -8.38 1.06
C LYS A 17 -14.92 -8.33 -0.41
N GLY A 18 -14.27 -9.10 -1.27
CA GLY A 18 -14.52 -9.13 -2.72
C GLY A 18 -13.61 -8.16 -3.48
N THR A 19 -14.19 -7.42 -4.43
CA THR A 19 -13.45 -6.43 -5.22
C THR A 19 -13.53 -5.05 -4.58
N CYS A 20 -12.40 -4.38 -4.38
CA CYS A 20 -12.39 -3.01 -3.87
C CYS A 20 -11.40 -2.10 -4.61
N SER A 21 -11.75 -0.83 -4.72
CA SER A 21 -10.87 0.20 -5.27
C SER A 21 -10.93 1.43 -4.39
N VAL A 22 -9.76 1.91 -3.97
CA VAL A 22 -9.61 3.13 -3.16
C VAL A 22 -8.73 4.09 -3.95
N ILE A 23 -9.21 5.31 -4.17
CA ILE A 23 -8.48 6.35 -4.90
C ILE A 23 -8.52 7.62 -4.06
N GLY A 24 -7.35 8.18 -3.75
CA GLY A 24 -7.21 9.41 -2.96
C GLY A 24 -6.15 10.36 -3.52
N ILE A 25 -6.47 11.65 -3.59
CA ILE A 25 -5.53 12.73 -3.93
C ILE A 25 -5.55 13.72 -2.78
N HIS A 26 -4.42 13.90 -2.10
CA HIS A 26 -4.38 14.64 -0.84
C HIS A 26 -3.22 15.64 -0.80
N MET A 27 -3.49 16.83 -0.25
CA MET A 27 -2.47 17.84 -0.03
C MET A 27 -1.92 17.71 1.40
N GLY A 28 -1.03 16.75 1.60
CA GLY A 28 -0.48 16.41 2.92
C GLY A 28 -0.12 14.93 3.04
N SER A 29 0.08 14.47 4.28
CA SER A 29 0.35 13.05 4.55
C SER A 29 -0.93 12.24 4.44
N TYR A 30 -0.95 11.15 3.68
CA TYR A 30 -2.11 10.29 3.53
C TYR A 30 -1.80 8.85 3.92
N SER A 31 -2.71 8.23 4.67
CA SER A 31 -2.56 6.85 5.13
C SER A 31 -3.73 5.95 4.71
N VAL A 32 -3.41 4.75 4.23
CA VAL A 32 -4.39 3.69 3.98
C VAL A 32 -4.09 2.54 4.93
N ILE A 33 -5.12 2.09 5.64
CA ILE A 33 -5.02 0.97 6.57
C ILE A 33 -6.14 0.00 6.26
N GLY A 34 -5.83 -1.24 5.88
CA GLY A 34 -6.88 -2.18 5.54
C GLY A 34 -6.55 -3.66 5.65
N ILE A 35 -7.62 -4.44 5.70
CA ILE A 35 -7.57 -5.91 5.61
C ILE A 35 -8.48 -6.33 4.45
N PRO A 36 -7.97 -6.25 3.20
CA PRO A 36 -8.74 -6.65 2.03
C PRO A 36 -8.69 -8.17 1.85
N THR A 37 -9.85 -8.76 1.55
CA THR A 37 -9.99 -10.18 1.21
C THR A 37 -10.62 -10.28 -0.18
N GLY A 38 -9.83 -10.68 -1.19
CA GLY A 38 -10.22 -10.70 -2.59
C GLY A 38 -9.26 -9.92 -3.49
N SER A 39 -9.81 -9.17 -4.44
CA SER A 39 -9.02 -8.38 -5.39
C SER A 39 -9.16 -6.90 -5.08
N CYS A 40 -8.10 -6.23 -4.66
CA CYS A 40 -8.18 -4.82 -4.29
C CYS A 40 -7.06 -3.99 -4.90
N SER A 41 -7.40 -2.76 -5.27
CA SER A 41 -6.44 -1.78 -5.80
C SER A 41 -6.55 -0.47 -5.04
N VAL A 42 -5.41 0.03 -4.58
CA VAL A 42 -5.30 1.30 -3.86
C VAL A 42 -4.38 2.23 -4.63
N ILE A 43 -4.89 3.41 -4.94
CA ILE A 43 -4.18 4.46 -5.68
C ILE A 43 -4.15 5.71 -4.82
N GLY A 44 -2.95 6.20 -4.52
CA GLY A 44 -2.78 7.40 -3.71
C GLY A 44 -1.78 8.40 -4.30
N ILE A 45 -2.18 9.66 -4.38
CA ILE A 45 -1.34 10.75 -4.88
C ILE A 45 -1.25 11.86 -3.82
N PRO A 46 -0.41 11.70 -2.78
CA PRO A 46 -0.15 12.79 -1.84
C PRO A 46 1.05 13.67 -2.23
N THR A 47 0.96 14.96 -1.90
CA THR A 47 2.14 15.87 -1.90
C THR A 47 2.98 15.78 -0.61
N GLY A 48 2.54 14.96 0.35
CA GLY A 48 3.26 14.64 1.59
C GLY A 48 3.59 13.15 1.67
N ASN A 49 3.68 12.63 2.89
CA ASN A 49 4.03 11.22 3.08
C ASN A 49 2.85 10.31 2.70
N TYR A 50 3.12 9.23 1.96
CA TYR A 50 2.15 8.18 1.72
C TYR A 50 2.49 6.95 2.54
N LEU A 51 1.56 6.49 3.37
CA LEU A 51 1.73 5.30 4.19
C LEU A 51 0.62 4.30 3.90
N VAL A 52 1.00 3.06 3.62
CA VAL A 52 0.05 1.97 3.41
C VAL A 52 0.38 0.83 4.38
N ILE A 53 -0.61 0.43 5.16
CA ILE A 53 -0.54 -0.72 6.06
C ILE A 53 -1.64 -1.69 5.67
N ASP A 54 -1.28 -2.85 5.12
CA ASP A 54 -2.28 -3.81 4.67
C ASP A 54 -1.95 -5.27 5.01
N ILE A 55 -2.99 -6.06 5.24
CA ILE A 55 -2.92 -7.52 5.38
C ILE A 55 -3.83 -8.15 4.32
N PRO A 56 -3.41 -8.15 3.04
CA PRO A 56 -4.27 -8.62 1.97
C PRO A 56 -4.27 -10.15 1.90
N THR A 57 -5.47 -10.71 1.69
CA THR A 57 -5.65 -12.11 1.29
C THR A 57 -6.22 -12.13 -0.12
N GLY A 58 -5.45 -12.55 -1.12
CA GLY A 58 -5.84 -12.56 -2.54
C GLY A 58 -4.90 -11.76 -3.43
N SER A 59 -5.45 -10.95 -4.35
CA SER A 59 -4.66 -10.11 -5.26
C SER A 59 -4.75 -8.65 -4.84
N TYR A 60 -3.61 -8.02 -4.62
CA TYR A 60 -3.56 -6.64 -4.17
C TYR A 60 -2.54 -5.81 -4.93
N THR A 61 -2.95 -4.61 -5.32
CA THR A 61 -2.07 -3.66 -6.00
C THR A 61 -2.12 -2.32 -5.31
N VAL A 62 -0.97 -1.86 -4.84
CA VAL A 62 -0.79 -0.51 -4.31
C VAL A 62 -0.02 0.31 -5.31
N ILE A 63 -0.59 1.44 -5.70
CA ILE A 63 0.07 2.45 -6.52
C ILE A 63 0.12 3.73 -5.70
N GLY A 64 1.29 4.34 -5.55
CA GLY A 64 1.29 5.72 -5.09
C GLY A 64 2.45 6.57 -5.56
N ILE A 65 2.12 7.85 -5.70
CA ILE A 65 2.99 8.87 -6.26
C ILE A 65 3.10 9.95 -5.19
N THR A 66 4.32 10.20 -4.72
CA THR A 66 4.55 11.17 -3.64
C THR A 66 5.75 12.03 -3.93
N THR A 67 5.71 13.27 -3.44
CA THR A 67 6.88 14.17 -3.53
C THR A 67 7.85 14.02 -2.35
N ARG A 68 7.49 13.27 -1.30
CA ARG A 68 8.31 13.14 -0.09
C ARG A 68 8.69 11.71 0.23
N SER A 69 7.79 10.94 0.83
CA SER A 69 8.10 9.61 1.33
C SER A 69 6.97 8.65 1.02
N TYR A 70 7.30 7.49 0.48
CA TYR A 70 6.39 6.39 0.23
C TYR A 70 6.78 5.22 1.13
N SER A 71 5.84 4.74 1.93
CA SER A 71 6.07 3.63 2.86
C SER A 71 4.94 2.61 2.77
N VAL A 72 5.31 1.35 2.58
CA VAL A 72 4.37 0.23 2.53
C VAL A 72 4.79 -0.82 3.52
N ILE A 73 3.83 -1.24 4.35
CA ILE A 73 3.98 -2.29 5.34
C ILE A 73 2.88 -3.30 5.10
N GLY A 74 3.23 -4.58 4.92
CA GLY A 74 2.17 -5.57 4.79
C GLY A 74 2.58 -7.03 4.93
N ILE A 75 1.58 -7.86 5.23
CA ILE A 75 1.71 -9.31 5.34
C ILE A 75 0.77 -9.92 4.30
N PRO A 76 1.19 -10.02 3.03
CA PRO A 76 0.33 -10.52 1.98
C PRO A 76 0.25 -12.05 1.96
N THR A 77 -0.97 -12.54 1.79
CA THR A 77 -1.29 -13.94 1.47
C THR A 77 -1.89 -13.99 0.07
N GLY A 78 -1.06 -14.26 -0.93
CA GLY A 78 -1.44 -14.25 -2.35
C GLY A 78 -0.52 -13.35 -3.18
N ASN A 79 -1.07 -12.67 -4.18
CA ASN A 79 -0.32 -11.80 -5.08
C ASN A 79 -0.34 -10.36 -4.57
N TYR A 80 0.83 -9.79 -4.34
CA TYR A 80 0.97 -8.41 -3.89
C TYR A 80 1.93 -7.65 -4.79
N SER A 81 1.45 -6.55 -5.35
CA SER A 81 2.22 -5.67 -6.21
C SER A 81 2.23 -4.26 -5.63
N VAL A 82 3.43 -3.72 -5.43
CA VAL A 82 3.62 -2.33 -5.03
C VAL A 82 4.30 -1.59 -6.15
N ILE A 83 3.71 -0.49 -6.57
CA ILE A 83 4.29 0.47 -7.49
C ILE A 83 4.35 1.79 -6.76
N GLY A 84 5.53 2.35 -6.58
CA GLY A 84 5.62 3.71 -6.07
C GLY A 84 6.67 4.56 -6.75
N ILE A 85 6.30 5.84 -6.87
CA ILE A 85 7.10 6.87 -7.52
C ILE A 85 7.27 8.01 -6.53
N PRO A 86 8.19 7.88 -5.55
CA PRO A 86 8.56 8.99 -4.69
C PRO A 86 9.67 9.82 -5.32
N THR A 87 9.57 11.15 -5.23
CA THR A 87 10.73 12.01 -5.49
C THR A 87 11.72 12.03 -4.32
N GLY A 88 11.33 11.56 -3.13
CA GLY A 88 12.21 11.36 -1.98
C GLY A 88 12.43 9.89 -1.61
N SER A 89 12.02 9.50 -0.40
CA SER A 89 12.32 8.17 0.17
C SER A 89 11.28 7.12 -0.20
N TYR A 90 11.74 5.91 -0.53
CA TYR A 90 10.91 4.73 -0.74
C TYR A 90 11.27 3.61 0.24
N SER A 91 10.29 3.15 1.02
CA SER A 91 10.47 2.06 1.97
C SER A 91 9.37 1.03 1.84
N VAL A 92 9.76 -0.23 1.78
CA VAL A 92 8.84 -1.35 1.70
C VAL A 92 9.25 -2.42 2.70
N ILE A 93 8.31 -2.82 3.55
CA ILE A 93 8.50 -3.83 4.57
C ILE A 93 7.40 -4.88 4.41
N GLY A 94 7.78 -6.14 4.24
CA GLY A 94 6.77 -7.20 4.12
C GLY A 94 7.20 -8.57 4.57
N ILE A 95 6.20 -9.38 4.90
CA ILE A 95 6.31 -10.81 5.23
C ILE A 95 5.38 -11.58 4.29
N PRO A 96 5.79 -11.83 3.03
CA PRO A 96 4.91 -12.48 2.07
C PRO A 96 4.81 -13.98 2.34
N THR A 97 3.59 -14.49 2.22
CA THR A 97 3.30 -15.94 2.14
C THR A 97 2.96 -16.37 0.70
N GLY A 98 3.03 -15.43 -0.27
CA GLY A 98 2.78 -15.65 -1.69
C GLY A 98 3.69 -14.79 -2.58
N SER A 99 3.25 -14.48 -3.80
CA SER A 99 4.04 -13.68 -4.75
C SER A 99 4.09 -12.20 -4.34
N TYR A 100 5.31 -11.67 -4.31
CA TYR A 100 5.59 -10.29 -3.92
C TYR A 100 6.38 -9.58 -5.02
N SER A 101 5.86 -8.45 -5.51
CA SER A 101 6.53 -7.62 -6.50
C SER A 101 6.56 -6.17 -6.05
N VAL A 102 7.74 -5.56 -6.14
CA VAL A 102 7.96 -4.16 -5.79
C VAL A 102 8.65 -3.47 -6.95
N ILE A 103 8.04 -2.40 -7.42
CA ILE A 103 8.58 -1.52 -8.44
C ILE A 103 8.63 -0.12 -7.83
N GLY A 104 9.82 0.31 -7.43
CA GLY A 104 10.07 1.65 -6.92
C GLY A 104 10.93 2.43 -7.90
N LEU A 105 10.45 3.59 -8.36
CA LEU A 105 11.26 4.54 -9.11
C LEU A 105 11.62 5.72 -8.20
N ALA A 106 12.63 5.53 -7.36
CA ALA A 106 13.10 6.53 -6.41
C ALA A 106 14.35 7.24 -6.97
N LEU A 107 14.36 8.58 -6.92
CA LEU A 107 15.51 9.38 -7.34
C LEU A 107 16.60 9.49 -6.26
N MET A 108 16.27 9.22 -5.00
CA MET A 108 17.18 9.43 -3.86
C MET A 108 17.47 8.19 -3.01
N PHE A 109 16.45 7.47 -2.52
CA PHE A 109 16.66 6.38 -1.57
C PHE A 109 15.58 5.30 -1.65
N PHE A 110 15.99 4.04 -1.79
CA PHE A 110 15.11 2.86 -1.89
C PHE A 110 15.55 1.79 -0.88
N VAL A 111 14.63 1.36 -0.02
CA VAL A 111 14.83 0.25 0.92
C VAL A 111 13.69 -0.74 0.79
N THR A 112 14.04 -2.01 0.58
CA THR A 112 13.11 -3.13 0.69
C THR A 112 13.62 -4.11 1.73
N ILE A 113 12.79 -4.38 2.74
CA ILE A 113 13.06 -5.38 3.78
C ILE A 113 12.01 -6.47 3.63
N LEU A 114 12.45 -7.66 3.23
CA LEU A 114 11.59 -8.82 3.08
C LEU A 114 11.95 -9.86 4.15
N PHE A 115 11.06 -10.07 5.11
CA PHE A 115 11.21 -11.17 6.06
C PHE A 115 10.63 -12.41 5.39
N CYS A 116 11.48 -13.23 4.78
CA CYS A 116 11.05 -14.50 4.22
C CYS A 116 10.82 -15.48 5.38
N CYS A 117 9.58 -15.93 5.57
CA CYS A 117 9.34 -17.16 6.30
C CYS A 117 9.68 -18.31 5.34
N THR A 118 10.97 -18.59 5.15
CA THR A 118 11.42 -19.83 4.50
C THR A 118 10.96 -20.99 5.37
N ALA A 119 10.02 -21.79 4.86
CA ALA A 119 9.91 -23.19 5.23
C ALA A 119 10.85 -24.01 4.35
#